data_AF-A0A086PF31-F1
#
_entry.id   AF-A0A086PF31-F1
#
_cell.length_a   1.000
_cell.length_b   1.000
_cell.length_c   1.000
_cell.angle_alpha   90.00
_cell.angle_beta   90.00
_cell.angle_gamma   90.00
#
_symmetry.space_group_name_H-M   'P 1'
#
loop_
_entity.id
_entity.type
_entity.pdbx_description
1 polymer ?
#
loop_
_entity_poly.entity_id
_entity_poly.type
_entity_poly.pdbx_seq_one_letter_code
_entity_poly.pdbx_strand_id
1 'polypeptide(L)'
;MDDSNVWSMDRLAAANLLADLRLEPNDANLERVEQHFAQHRLTAMEWAAKRVQANIIARVEAASTEYFPRHGEEWAAGFCCAEQQIATVSSAEMLQIETGKAASKGQILRRMVRQAREG
;
A
#
# COMPACT_ATOMS: atom_id res chain seq x y z
N MET A 1 -4.83 12.47 -0.33
CA MET A 1 -3.63 13.12 -0.91
C MET A 1 -3.63 12.67 -2.34
N ASP A 2 -3.93 13.55 -3.30
CA ASP A 2 -4.43 13.17 -4.65
C ASP A 2 -3.65 12.00 -5.28
N ASP A 3 -4.35 10.92 -5.65
CA ASP A 3 -3.85 9.72 -6.34
C ASP A 3 -2.89 10.06 -7.49
N SER A 4 -3.03 11.25 -8.07
CA SER A 4 -2.12 11.86 -9.06
C SER A 4 -0.64 11.87 -8.65
N ASN A 5 -0.29 12.02 -7.36
CA ASN A 5 1.10 12.19 -6.91
C ASN A 5 1.88 10.88 -6.76
N VAL A 6 1.20 9.74 -6.63
CA VAL A 6 1.86 8.45 -6.39
C VAL A 6 2.39 7.84 -7.69
N TRP A 7 1.75 8.16 -8.83
CA TRP A 7 2.15 7.74 -10.19
C TRP A 7 3.30 8.56 -10.75
N SER A 8 3.33 9.87 -10.46
CA SER A 8 4.45 10.72 -10.86
C SER A 8 5.76 10.24 -10.25
N MET A 9 5.73 9.63 -9.05
CA MET A 9 6.92 9.09 -8.40
C MET A 9 7.48 7.83 -9.07
N ASP A 10 6.66 6.85 -9.47
CA ASP A 10 7.20 5.64 -10.12
C ASP A 10 7.77 5.93 -11.50
N ARG A 11 7.11 6.81 -12.26
CA ARG A 11 7.61 7.27 -13.55
C ARG A 11 8.91 8.06 -13.41
N LEU A 12 9.01 8.91 -12.38
CA LEU A 12 10.24 9.64 -12.06
C LEU A 12 11.37 8.68 -11.63
N ALA A 13 11.08 7.71 -10.77
CA ALA A 13 12.02 6.69 -10.36
C ALA A 13 12.50 5.83 -11.54
N ALA A 14 11.60 5.47 -12.45
CA ALA A 14 11.92 4.77 -13.69
C ALA A 14 12.84 5.58 -14.59
N ALA A 15 12.54 6.87 -14.80
CA ALA A 15 13.38 7.76 -15.59
C ALA A 15 14.78 7.92 -14.97
N ASN A 16 14.86 8.10 -13.64
CA ASN A 16 16.13 8.22 -12.92
C ASN A 16 16.96 6.95 -13.03
N LEU A 17 16.35 5.77 -12.84
CA LEU A 17 17.07 4.49 -12.96
C LEU A 17 17.64 4.29 -14.37
N LEU A 18 16.87 4.59 -15.42
CA LEU A 18 17.35 4.46 -16.80
C LEU A 18 18.49 5.44 -17.08
N ALA A 19 18.40 6.68 -16.58
CA ALA A 19 19.45 7.68 -16.70
C ALA A 19 20.75 7.25 -15.99
N ASP A 20 20.66 6.73 -14.76
CA ASP A 20 21.82 6.23 -13.99
C ASP A 20 22.52 5.05 -14.68
N LEU A 21 21.74 4.17 -15.32
CA LEU A 21 22.25 3.05 -16.10
C LEU A 21 22.75 3.46 -17.50
N ARG A 22 22.65 4.75 -17.86
CA ARG A 22 23.00 5.30 -19.18
C ARG A 22 22.28 4.59 -20.34
N LEU A 23 21.05 4.14 -20.08
CA LEU A 23 20.19 3.55 -21.09
C LEU A 23 19.28 4.65 -21.64
N GLU A 24 19.20 4.78 -22.96
CA GLU A 24 18.23 5.71 -23.53
C GLU A 24 16.81 5.24 -23.20
N PRO A 25 16.00 6.10 -22.55
CA PRO A 25 14.63 5.76 -22.23
C PRO A 25 13.80 5.80 -23.51
N ASN A 26 13.44 4.63 -24.03
CA ASN A 26 12.30 4.52 -24.94
C ASN A 26 11.01 4.30 -24.12
N ASP A 27 9.87 4.69 -24.68
CA ASP A 27 8.58 4.64 -23.99
C ASP A 27 8.21 3.24 -23.47
N ALA A 28 8.63 2.20 -24.18
CA ALA A 28 8.34 0.82 -23.80
C ALA A 28 9.16 0.38 -22.58
N ASN A 29 10.43 0.77 -22.51
CA ASN A 29 11.31 0.47 -21.38
C ASN A 29 10.93 1.30 -20.15
N LEU A 30 10.57 2.58 -20.35
CA LEU A 30 10.08 3.43 -19.27
C LEU A 30 8.81 2.85 -18.63
N GLU A 31 7.83 2.44 -19.44
CA GLU A 31 6.58 1.83 -18.95
C GLU A 31 6.84 0.52 -18.20
N ARG A 32 7.76 -0.33 -18.68
CA ARG A 32 8.10 -1.59 -17.99
C ARG A 32 8.73 -1.35 -16.63
N VAL A 33 9.64 -0.38 -16.53
CA VAL A 33 10.30 -0.05 -15.26
C VAL A 33 9.32 0.62 -14.29
N GLU A 34 8.46 1.52 -14.78
CA GLU A 34 7.37 2.13 -13.99
C GLU A 34 6.46 1.06 -13.39
N GLN A 35 6.01 0.08 -14.19
CA GLN A 35 5.19 -1.03 -13.73
C GLN A 35 5.91 -1.88 -12.67
N HIS A 36 7.21 -2.12 -12.85
CA HIS A 36 8.00 -2.86 -11.87
C HIS A 36 8.10 -2.10 -10.54
N PHE A 37 8.31 -0.78 -10.56
CA PHE A 37 8.31 0.03 -9.34
C PHE A 37 6.95 0.08 -8.65
N ALA A 38 5.88 0.24 -9.42
CA ALA A 38 4.52 0.19 -8.88
C ALA A 38 4.24 -1.15 -8.19
N GLN A 39 4.60 -2.26 -8.83
CA GLN A 39 4.44 -3.60 -8.26
C GLN A 39 5.30 -3.80 -7.00
N HIS A 40 6.57 -3.38 -7.05
CA HIS A 40 7.48 -3.47 -5.91
C HIS A 40 6.95 -2.67 -4.71
N ARG A 41 6.46 -1.46 -4.94
CA ARG A 41 5.84 -0.63 -3.89
C ARG A 41 4.64 -1.33 -3.26
N LEU A 42 3.73 -1.89 -4.06
CA LEU A 42 2.58 -2.64 -3.55
C LEU A 42 3.02 -3.83 -2.70
N THR A 43 3.98 -4.63 -3.17
CA THR A 43 4.50 -5.79 -2.44
C THR A 43 5.20 -5.38 -1.13
N ALA A 44 5.99 -4.29 -1.15
CA ALA A 44 6.66 -3.78 0.05
C ALA A 44 5.63 -3.27 1.08
N MET A 45 4.58 -2.59 0.63
CA MET A 45 3.49 -2.12 1.50
C MET A 45 2.71 -3.30 2.09
N GLU A 46 2.36 -4.32 1.30
CA GLU A 46 1.72 -5.53 1.84
C GLU A 46 2.59 -6.22 2.88
N TRP A 47 3.90 -6.32 2.64
CA TRP A 47 4.83 -6.90 3.61
C TRP A 47 4.88 -6.08 4.90
N ALA A 48 4.97 -4.75 4.80
CA ALA A 48 4.98 -3.85 5.95
C ALA A 48 3.67 -3.94 6.75
N ALA A 49 2.52 -3.97 6.06
CA ALA A 49 1.21 -4.14 6.69
C ALA A 49 1.12 -5.47 7.44
N LYS A 50 1.50 -6.59 6.82
CA LYS A 50 1.52 -7.91 7.49
C LYS A 50 2.38 -7.90 8.75
N ARG A 51 3.52 -7.21 8.73
CA ARG A 51 4.39 -7.07 9.91
C ARG A 51 3.73 -6.26 11.02
N VAL A 52 3.05 -5.16 10.67
CA VAL A 52 2.28 -4.37 11.65
C VAL A 52 1.13 -5.21 12.22
N GLN A 53 0.37 -5.90 11.38
CA GLN A 53 -0.72 -6.79 11.79
C GLN A 53 -0.24 -7.84 12.81
N ALA A 54 0.85 -8.54 12.48
CA ALA A 54 1.43 -9.55 13.36
C ALA A 54 1.88 -8.96 14.71
N ASN A 55 2.47 -7.77 14.70
CA ASN A 55 2.86 -7.08 15.95
C ASN A 55 1.64 -6.69 16.80
N ILE A 56 0.54 -6.25 16.18
CA ILE A 56 -0.68 -5.90 16.92
C ILE A 56 -1.29 -7.17 17.53
N ILE A 57 -1.43 -8.25 16.75
CA ILE A 57 -1.94 -9.54 17.23
C ILE A 57 -1.11 -10.03 18.42
N ALA A 58 0.22 -10.03 18.30
CA ALA A 58 1.10 -10.46 19.40
C ALA A 58 0.90 -9.62 20.68
N ARG A 59 0.61 -8.31 20.55
CA ARG A 59 0.30 -7.46 21.72
C ARG A 59 -1.08 -7.76 22.32
N VAL A 60 -2.06 -8.07 21.47
CA VAL A 60 -3.41 -8.45 21.90
C VAL A 60 -3.38 -9.80 22.63
N GLU A 61 -2.65 -10.79 22.12
CA GLU A 61 -2.42 -12.09 22.77
C GLU A 61 -1.66 -11.96 24.10
N ALA A 62 -0.64 -11.10 24.15
CA ALA A 62 0.08 -10.84 25.40
C ALA A 62 -0.83 -10.21 26.46
N ALA A 63 -1.66 -9.25 26.05
CA ALA A 63 -2.66 -8.64 26.94
C ALA A 63 -3.73 -9.65 27.34
N SER A 64 -4.23 -10.50 26.44
CA SER A 64 -5.23 -11.50 26.79
C SER A 64 -4.72 -12.45 27.86
N THR A 65 -3.46 -12.89 27.74
CA THR A 65 -2.80 -13.73 28.75
C THR A 65 -2.68 -13.04 30.11
N GLU A 66 -2.42 -11.73 30.14
CA GLU A 66 -2.29 -10.97 31.38
C GLU A 66 -3.65 -10.69 32.07
N TYR A 67 -4.68 -10.36 31.29
CA TYR A 67 -5.96 -9.87 31.82
C TYR A 67 -7.01 -10.97 32.01
N PHE A 68 -6.96 -12.05 31.23
CA PHE A 68 -7.89 -13.19 31.31
C PHE A 68 -7.99 -13.81 32.71
N PRO A 69 -6.90 -14.06 33.45
CA PRO A 69 -6.98 -14.61 34.81
C PRO A 69 -7.69 -13.70 35.82
N ARG A 70 -7.81 -12.40 35.51
CA ARG A 70 -8.33 -11.38 36.43
C ARG A 70 -9.76 -10.95 36.13
N HIS A 71 -10.25 -11.12 34.89
CA HIS A 71 -11.51 -10.51 34.44
C HIS A 71 -12.50 -11.48 33.76
N GLY A 72 -12.16 -12.78 33.63
CA GLY A 72 -13.11 -13.82 33.20
C GLY A 72 -13.49 -13.80 31.71
N GLU A 73 -14.58 -14.48 31.36
CA GLU A 73 -14.99 -14.78 29.97
C GLU A 73 -15.37 -13.55 29.13
N GLU A 74 -15.91 -12.49 29.73
CA GLU A 74 -16.30 -11.27 28.99
C GLU A 74 -15.11 -10.59 28.30
N TRP A 75 -13.94 -10.62 28.95
CA TRP A 75 -12.71 -10.11 28.35
C TRP A 75 -12.18 -11.01 27.23
N ALA A 76 -12.36 -12.32 27.37
CA ALA A 76 -11.99 -13.29 26.33
C ALA A 76 -12.74 -13.01 25.02
N ALA A 77 -14.06 -12.78 25.11
CA ALA A 77 -14.88 -12.42 23.96
C ALA A 77 -14.42 -11.08 23.33
N GLY A 78 -14.04 -10.10 24.15
CA GLY A 78 -13.48 -8.83 23.71
C GLY A 78 -12.17 -8.99 22.93
N PHE A 79 -11.24 -9.81 23.43
CA PHE A 79 -9.97 -10.10 22.74
C PHE A 79 -10.17 -10.84 21.42
N CYS A 80 -11.04 -11.86 21.38
CA CYS A 80 -11.39 -12.54 20.13
C CYS A 80 -12.02 -11.59 19.11
N CYS A 81 -12.88 -10.66 19.55
CA CYS A 81 -13.45 -9.65 18.68
C CYS A 81 -12.37 -8.70 18.12
N ALA A 82 -11.44 -8.26 18.97
CA ALA A 82 -10.32 -7.40 18.56
C ALA A 82 -9.43 -8.08 17.50
N GLU A 83 -9.09 -9.35 17.69
CA GLU A 83 -8.31 -10.14 16.72
C GLU A 83 -9.02 -10.27 15.37
N GLN A 84 -10.34 -10.54 15.38
CA GLN A 84 -11.15 -10.60 14.17
C GLN A 84 -11.19 -9.25 13.43
N GLN A 85 -11.30 -8.15 14.16
CA GLN A 85 -11.24 -6.82 13.56
C GLN A 85 -9.88 -6.58 12.91
N ILE A 86 -8.78 -6.85 13.62
CA ILE A 86 -7.41 -6.69 13.07
C ILE A 86 -7.19 -7.56 11.83
N ALA A 87 -7.79 -8.76 11.77
CA ALA A 87 -7.70 -9.66 10.62
C ALA A 87 -8.39 -9.12 9.35
N THR A 88 -9.36 -8.23 9.51
CA THR A 88 -10.18 -7.67 8.40
C THR A 88 -9.69 -6.32 7.89
N VAL A 89 -8.79 -5.65 8.61
CA VAL A 89 -8.21 -4.36 8.20
C VAL A 89 -7.33 -4.56 6.96
N SER A 90 -7.55 -3.74 5.93
CA SER A 90 -6.74 -3.77 4.70
C SER A 90 -5.33 -3.21 4.93
N SER A 91 -4.37 -3.59 4.07
CA SER A 91 -3.00 -3.06 4.14
C SER A 91 -2.93 -1.53 4.04
N ALA A 92 -3.82 -0.93 3.25
CA ALA A 92 -3.92 0.51 3.07
C ALA A 92 -4.40 1.21 4.35
N GLU A 93 -5.44 0.67 4.99
CA GLU A 93 -5.95 1.17 6.27
C GLU A 93 -4.94 0.98 7.40
N MET A 94 -4.23 -0.15 7.40
CA MET A 94 -3.24 -0.47 8.41
C MET A 94 -2.02 0.45 8.34
N LEU A 95 -1.60 0.82 7.14
CA LEU A 95 -0.48 1.74 6.93
C LEU A 95 -0.91 3.21 6.86
N GLN A 96 -2.22 3.49 6.79
CA GLN A 96 -2.79 4.82 6.55
C GLN A 96 -2.27 5.47 5.25
N ILE A 97 -2.03 4.66 4.21
CA ILE A 97 -1.53 5.13 2.91
C ILE A 97 -2.56 4.78 1.82
N GLU A 98 -2.94 5.77 1.00
CA GLU A 98 -3.77 5.56 -0.19
C GLU A 98 -2.99 4.72 -1.22
N THR A 99 -3.38 3.45 -1.39
CA THR A 99 -2.81 2.55 -2.41
C THR A 99 -3.61 2.67 -3.71
N GLY A 100 -3.26 3.61 -4.57
CA GLY A 100 -3.80 3.65 -5.93
C GLY A 100 -3.36 2.42 -6.75
N LYS A 101 -4.27 1.79 -7.49
CA LYS A 101 -3.93 0.76 -8.50
C LYS A 101 -3.29 1.40 -9.73
N ALA A 102 -2.42 0.65 -10.42
CA ALA A 102 -1.83 1.04 -11.71
C ALA A 102 -2.87 1.46 -12.72
N ALA A 103 -2.89 2.77 -13.03
CA ALA A 103 -3.72 3.32 -14.07
C ALA A 103 -3.20 2.84 -15.43
N SER A 104 -4.07 2.21 -16.20
CA SER A 104 -3.77 1.84 -17.59
C SER A 104 -3.42 3.08 -18.42
N LYS A 105 -2.59 2.91 -19.47
CA LYS A 105 -2.31 3.96 -20.48
C LYS A 105 -3.58 4.69 -20.96
N GLY A 106 -4.67 3.96 -21.16
CA GLY A 106 -5.96 4.53 -21.55
C GLY A 106 -6.63 5.38 -20.46
N GLN A 107 -6.41 5.09 -19.18
CA GLN A 107 -6.88 5.94 -18.08
C GLN A 107 -6.04 7.22 -17.96
N ILE A 108 -4.72 7.13 -18.19
CA ILE A 108 -3.81 8.28 -18.20
C ILE A 108 -4.17 9.23 -19.36
N LEU A 109 -4.30 8.71 -20.58
CA LEU A 109 -4.67 9.48 -21.77
C LEU A 109 -6.03 10.17 -21.61
N ARG A 110 -7.04 9.47 -21.09
CA ARG A 110 -8.37 10.05 -20.84
C ARG A 110 -8.33 11.15 -19.79
N ARG A 111 -7.48 11.04 -18.76
CA ARG A 111 -7.28 12.10 -17.76
C ARG A 111 -6.57 13.32 -18.35
N MET A 112 -5.52 13.12 -19.14
CA MET A 112 -4.80 14.22 -19.80
C MET A 112 -5.72 15.00 -20.74
N VAL A 113 -6.55 14.32 -21.53
CA VAL A 113 -7.54 14.96 -22.41
C VAL A 113 -8.59 15.72 -21.61
N ARG A 114 -9.00 15.21 -20.44
CA ARG A 114 -9.95 15.89 -19.57
C ARG A 114 -9.35 17.15 -18.94
N GLN A 115 -8.13 17.08 -18.41
CA GLN A 115 -7.41 18.23 -17.86
C GLN A 115 -7.14 19.31 -18.92
N ALA A 116 -6.81 18.93 -20.15
CA ALA A 116 -6.64 19.88 -21.26
C ALA A 116 -7.94 20.53 -21.76
N ARG A 117 -9.11 20.06 -21.31
CA ARG A 117 -10.42 20.69 -21.59
C ARG A 117 -10.94 21.56 -20.45
N GLU A 118 -10.41 21.37 -19.25
CA GLU A 118 -10.80 22.09 -18.03
C GLU A 118 -9.89 23.30 -17.74
N GLY A 119 -8.75 23.43 -18.44
CA GLY A 119 -7.88 24.61 -18.46
C GLY A 119 -7.95 25.35 -19.78
#